data_AF-A0A177C3W3-F1
#
_entry.id   AF-A0A177C3W3-F1
#
_cell.length_a   1.000
_cell.length_b   1.000
_cell.length_c   1.000
_cell.angle_alpha   90.00
_cell.angle_beta   90.00
_cell.angle_gamma   90.00
#
_symmetry.space_group_name_H-M   'P 1'
#
loop_
_entity.id
_entity.type
_entity.pdbx_description
1 polymer ?
#
loop_
_entity_poly.entity_id
_entity_poly.type
_entity_poly.pdbx_seq_one_letter_code
_entity_poly.pdbx_strand_id
1 'polypeptide(L)'
;MTETSKDYGLVGQPSEELDRKWSSIMQYFYAEIPKEYMEKLGRTQEGIRLPNGNYLANYAFIHQLHCLKRLYQSYFPDYYWPDMTEEETELQHEHSLHCLQMLVEQVMCKADETPLTMYWFNESILPGGNRTIAHECVNWDRLLEGMEKNKVDPFTPGLLVHPKFGPVLPNGRQTQLDNRIGYVKHATPLDRTQWP
;
A
#
# COMPACT_ATOMS: atom_id res chain seq x y z
N MET A 1 -14.89 28.72 -9.79
CA MET A 1 -13.84 27.82 -9.25
C MET A 1 -14.43 26.42 -9.18
N THR A 2 -14.08 25.56 -10.14
CA THR A 2 -14.43 24.14 -10.13
C THR A 2 -13.50 23.40 -9.16
N GLU A 3 -13.92 22.21 -8.72
CA GLU A 3 -13.20 21.33 -7.78
C GLU A 3 -11.81 20.92 -8.31
N THR A 4 -10.82 21.82 -8.26
CA THR A 4 -9.47 21.52 -8.76
C THR A 4 -8.58 21.01 -7.62
N SER A 5 -8.07 19.79 -7.76
CA SER A 5 -7.23 19.07 -6.79
C SER A 5 -5.75 19.48 -6.83
N LYS A 6 -5.44 20.75 -7.15
CA LYS A 6 -4.10 21.16 -7.62
C LYS A 6 -2.95 21.04 -6.61
N ASP A 7 -3.25 20.73 -5.33
CA ASP A 7 -2.28 20.89 -4.25
C ASP A 7 -1.84 19.59 -3.54
N TYR A 8 -2.16 18.40 -4.08
CA TYR A 8 -1.75 17.14 -3.45
C TYR A 8 -0.60 16.47 -4.20
N GLY A 9 0.61 16.51 -3.63
CA GLY A 9 1.84 15.98 -4.24
C GLY A 9 1.89 14.46 -4.51
N LEU A 10 0.83 13.71 -4.19
CA LEU A 10 0.70 12.26 -4.41
C LEU A 10 -0.43 11.87 -5.37
N VAL A 11 -1.16 12.84 -5.94
CA VAL A 11 -2.21 12.57 -6.95
C VAL A 11 -2.09 13.54 -8.10
N GLY A 12 -2.34 13.06 -9.32
CA GLY A 12 -2.18 13.84 -10.55
C GLY A 12 -2.12 12.94 -11.77
N GLN A 13 -1.76 13.49 -12.93
CA GLN A 13 -1.47 12.64 -14.09
C GLN A 13 -0.23 11.76 -13.80
N PRO A 14 -0.22 10.49 -14.26
CA PRO A 14 0.92 9.61 -14.05
C PRO A 14 2.21 10.22 -14.59
N SER A 15 3.28 10.10 -13.81
CA SER A 15 4.61 10.59 -14.17
C SER A 15 5.67 9.91 -13.31
N GLU A 16 6.89 9.84 -13.81
CA GLU A 16 8.00 9.29 -13.04
C GLU A 16 8.25 10.05 -11.73
N GLU A 17 8.04 11.36 -11.71
CA GLU A 17 8.19 12.15 -10.49
C GLU A 17 7.19 11.73 -9.43
N LEU A 18 5.93 11.53 -9.82
CA LEU A 18 4.88 11.07 -8.93
C LEU A 18 5.15 9.65 -8.43
N ASP A 19 5.63 8.76 -9.31
CA ASP A 19 6.00 7.40 -8.95
C ASP A 19 7.20 7.36 -7.98
N ARG A 20 8.17 8.28 -8.12
CA ARG A 20 9.26 8.45 -7.16
C ARG A 20 8.74 8.91 -5.80
N LYS A 21 7.79 9.86 -5.75
CA LYS A 21 7.15 10.30 -4.49
C LYS A 21 6.44 9.14 -3.80
N TRP A 22 5.62 8.38 -4.52
CA TRP A 22 4.99 7.17 -3.99
C TRP A 22 6.03 6.16 -3.50
N SER A 23 7.08 5.90 -4.27
CA SER A 23 8.13 4.93 -3.91
C SER A 23 8.91 5.35 -2.67
N SER A 24 9.14 6.66 -2.48
CA SER A 24 9.80 7.20 -1.29
C SER A 24 9.04 6.93 0.01
N ILE A 25 7.73 6.72 -0.08
CA ILE A 25 6.88 6.34 1.06
C ILE A 25 6.75 4.81 1.14
N MET A 26 6.55 4.14 -0.01
CA MET A 26 6.34 2.68 -0.06
C MET A 26 7.58 1.86 0.29
N GLN A 27 8.78 2.46 0.33
CA GLN A 27 9.96 1.79 0.92
C GLN A 27 9.75 1.39 2.39
N TYR A 28 8.80 2.03 3.08
CA TYR A 28 8.44 1.75 4.48
C TYR A 28 7.29 0.74 4.61
N PHE A 29 6.86 0.11 3.51
CA PHE A 29 5.68 -0.75 3.53
C PHE A 29 5.83 -1.93 4.50
N TYR A 30 7.00 -2.59 4.49
CA TYR A 30 7.30 -3.66 5.43
C TYR A 30 8.16 -3.14 6.58
N ALA A 31 7.83 -3.60 7.79
CA ALA A 31 8.54 -3.31 9.01
C ALA A 31 8.82 -4.59 9.79
N GLU A 32 9.95 -4.58 10.48
CA GLU A 32 10.32 -5.56 11.47
C GLU A 32 9.70 -5.18 12.81
N ILE A 33 8.98 -6.13 13.40
CA ILE A 33 8.28 -5.97 14.67
C ILE A 33 8.93 -6.87 15.72
N PRO A 34 9.40 -6.32 16.86
CA PRO A 34 9.98 -7.11 17.93
C PRO A 34 9.03 -8.18 18.45
N LYS A 35 9.56 -9.37 18.76
CA LYS A 35 8.79 -10.49 19.32
C LYS A 35 8.02 -10.08 20.57
N GLU A 36 8.62 -9.29 21.46
CA GLU A 36 8.01 -8.83 22.71
C GLU A 36 6.79 -7.94 22.43
N TYR A 37 6.79 -7.19 21.32
CA TYR A 37 5.64 -6.40 20.92
C TYR A 37 4.50 -7.29 20.40
N MET A 38 4.83 -8.29 19.57
CA MET A 38 3.86 -9.27 19.09
C MET A 38 3.24 -10.11 20.23
N GLU A 39 4.03 -10.42 21.27
CA GLU A 39 3.56 -11.07 22.50
C GLU A 39 2.54 -10.21 23.24
N LYS A 40 2.81 -8.91 23.41
CA LYS A 40 1.86 -7.97 24.03
C LYS A 40 0.56 -7.84 23.25
N LEU A 41 0.63 -7.93 21.92
CA LEU A 41 -0.55 -7.94 21.07
C LEU A 41 -1.31 -9.29 21.11
N GLY A 42 -0.71 -10.36 21.64
CA GLY A 42 -1.28 -11.69 21.58
C GLY A 42 -1.27 -12.31 20.18
N ARG A 43 -0.42 -11.80 19.27
CA ARG A 43 -0.42 -12.15 17.84
C ARG A 43 0.78 -13.00 17.41
N THR A 44 1.45 -13.67 18.34
CA THR A 44 2.67 -14.45 18.02
C THR A 44 2.45 -15.65 17.10
N GLN A 45 1.21 -16.14 17.02
CA GLN A 45 0.79 -17.19 16.09
C GLN A 45 0.40 -16.63 14.71
N GLU A 46 0.36 -15.30 14.57
CA GLU A 46 0.00 -14.60 13.35
C GLU A 46 1.26 -13.95 12.74
N GLY A 47 1.38 -14.00 11.42
CA GLY A 47 2.44 -13.32 10.69
C GLY A 47 3.68 -14.16 10.39
N ILE A 48 4.57 -13.58 9.58
CA ILE A 48 5.77 -14.23 9.07
C ILE A 48 6.91 -13.98 10.06
N ARG A 49 7.50 -15.06 10.59
CA ARG A 49 8.65 -14.96 11.50
C ARG A 49 9.95 -14.84 10.71
N LEU A 50 10.76 -13.85 11.06
CA LEU A 50 12.07 -13.58 10.48
C LEU A 50 13.15 -14.47 11.13
N PRO A 51 14.33 -14.64 10.47
CA PRO A 51 15.40 -15.51 10.98
C PRO A 51 15.90 -15.16 12.38
N ASN A 52 15.89 -13.87 12.74
CA ASN A 52 16.28 -13.38 14.07
C ASN A 52 15.19 -13.56 15.14
N GLY A 53 14.03 -14.12 14.78
CA GLY A 53 12.92 -14.41 15.68
C GLY A 53 11.88 -13.32 15.80
N ASN A 54 12.10 -12.13 15.21
CA ASN A 54 11.13 -11.05 15.09
C ASN A 54 10.11 -11.34 13.98
N TYR A 55 9.19 -10.41 13.74
CA TYR A 55 8.06 -10.60 12.83
C TYR A 55 8.07 -9.58 11.71
N LEU A 56 7.77 -10.02 10.50
CA LEU A 56 7.47 -9.14 9.38
C LEU A 56 6.01 -8.71 9.46
N ALA A 57 5.76 -7.40 9.39
CA ALA A 57 4.43 -6.85 9.28
C ALA A 57 4.44 -5.56 8.45
N ASN A 58 3.26 -4.98 8.27
CA ASN A 58 3.11 -3.59 7.87
C ASN A 58 2.30 -2.85 8.95
N TYR A 59 2.45 -1.53 9.02
CA TYR A 59 1.57 -0.71 9.85
C TYR A 59 0.29 -0.39 9.07
N ALA A 60 -0.85 -0.31 9.77
CA ALA A 60 -2.15 -0.10 9.12
C ALA A 60 -2.17 1.15 8.21
N PHE A 61 -1.56 2.26 8.64
CA PHE A 61 -1.53 3.50 7.85
C PHE A 61 -0.72 3.37 6.55
N ILE A 62 0.38 2.61 6.54
CA ILE A 62 1.19 2.44 5.33
C ILE A 62 0.48 1.48 4.36
N HIS A 63 -0.26 0.51 4.89
CA HIS A 63 -1.15 -0.33 4.10
C HIS A 63 -2.30 0.47 3.47
N GLN A 64 -2.89 1.41 4.20
CA GLN A 64 -3.92 2.32 3.66
C GLN A 64 -3.36 3.21 2.54
N LEU A 65 -2.15 3.75 2.71
CA LEU A 65 -1.49 4.49 1.63
C LEU A 65 -1.17 3.62 0.42
N HIS A 66 -0.79 2.36 0.62
CA HIS A 66 -0.67 1.40 -0.47
C HIS A 66 -1.99 1.18 -1.19
N CYS A 67 -3.11 1.01 -0.47
CA CYS A 67 -4.44 0.90 -1.05
C CYS A 67 -4.80 2.13 -1.89
N LEU A 68 -4.55 3.34 -1.37
CA LEU A 68 -4.76 4.60 -2.10
C LEU A 68 -3.90 4.66 -3.36
N LYS A 69 -2.62 4.27 -3.29
CA LYS A 69 -1.74 4.17 -4.46
C LYS A 69 -2.30 3.18 -5.49
N ARG A 70 -2.75 1.99 -5.06
CA ARG A 70 -3.31 0.96 -5.97
C ARG A 70 -4.59 1.43 -6.64
N LEU A 71 -5.47 2.12 -5.92
CA LEU A 71 -6.67 2.71 -6.49
C LEU A 71 -6.34 3.83 -7.47
N TYR A 72 -5.40 4.70 -7.13
CA TYR A 72 -4.87 5.70 -8.05
C TYR A 72 -4.34 5.06 -9.34
N GLN A 73 -3.50 4.02 -9.23
CA GLN A 73 -2.98 3.31 -10.40
C GLN A 73 -4.09 2.63 -11.22
N SER A 74 -5.12 2.09 -10.56
CA SER A 74 -6.29 1.47 -11.22
C SER A 74 -7.11 2.44 -12.05
N TYR A 75 -7.02 3.74 -11.75
CA TYR A 75 -7.64 4.80 -12.54
C TYR A 75 -6.86 5.11 -13.83
N PHE A 76 -5.59 4.70 -13.92
CA PHE A 76 -4.72 4.86 -15.09
C PHE A 76 -4.14 3.52 -15.57
N PRO A 77 -4.98 2.54 -15.93
CA PRO A 77 -4.53 1.19 -16.25
C PRO A 77 -3.61 1.17 -17.48
N ASP A 78 -3.89 1.99 -18.51
CA ASP A 78 -3.07 2.07 -19.71
C ASP A 78 -1.62 2.50 -19.44
N TYR A 79 -1.39 3.24 -18.35
CA TYR A 79 -0.06 3.66 -17.95
C TYR A 79 0.64 2.62 -17.05
N TYR A 80 -0.07 2.10 -16.05
CA TYR A 80 0.52 1.25 -15.01
C TYR A 80 0.53 -0.24 -15.35
N TRP A 81 -0.44 -0.69 -16.14
CA TRP A 81 -0.60 -2.07 -16.58
C TRP A 81 -1.08 -2.10 -18.04
N PRO A 82 -0.26 -1.65 -19.00
CA PRO A 82 -0.58 -1.82 -20.41
C PRO A 82 -0.67 -3.30 -20.76
N ASP A 83 -1.56 -3.61 -21.70
CA ASP A 83 -1.75 -4.95 -22.27
C ASP A 83 -2.11 -6.03 -21.22
N MET A 84 -2.96 -5.69 -20.24
CA MET A 84 -3.48 -6.67 -19.30
C MET A 84 -4.29 -7.76 -20.01
N THR A 85 -4.05 -9.00 -19.61
CA THR A 85 -4.94 -10.13 -19.91
C THR A 85 -6.28 -9.99 -19.18
N GLU A 86 -7.27 -10.78 -19.57
CA GLU A 86 -8.57 -10.85 -18.87
C GLU A 86 -8.39 -11.28 -17.40
N GLU A 87 -7.50 -12.25 -17.14
CA GLU A 87 -7.19 -12.69 -15.77
C GLU A 87 -6.53 -11.58 -14.95
N GLU A 88 -5.55 -10.85 -15.51
CA GLU A 88 -4.92 -9.71 -14.83
C GLU A 88 -5.94 -8.61 -14.53
N THR A 89 -6.88 -8.37 -15.45
CA THR A 89 -7.96 -7.38 -15.27
C THR A 89 -8.87 -7.77 -14.12
N GLU A 90 -9.29 -9.04 -14.05
CA GLU A 90 -10.11 -9.55 -12.94
C GLU A 90 -9.36 -9.45 -11.61
N LEU A 91 -8.09 -9.87 -11.58
CA LEU A 91 -7.25 -9.76 -10.37
C LEU A 91 -7.08 -8.32 -9.92
N GLN A 92 -6.89 -7.38 -10.85
CA GLN A 92 -6.75 -5.96 -10.54
C GLN A 92 -8.06 -5.39 -10.00
N HIS A 93 -9.21 -5.84 -10.53
CA HIS A 93 -10.53 -5.46 -10.02
C HIS A 93 -10.72 -5.93 -8.58
N GLU A 94 -10.49 -7.21 -8.30
CA GLU A 94 -10.60 -7.79 -6.95
C GLU A 94 -9.65 -7.13 -5.96
N HIS A 95 -8.40 -6.85 -6.36
CA HIS A 95 -7.44 -6.13 -5.53
C HIS A 95 -7.95 -4.72 -5.19
N SER A 96 -8.58 -4.04 -6.15
CA SER A 96 -9.16 -2.70 -5.95
C SER A 96 -10.35 -2.74 -4.98
N LEU A 97 -11.21 -3.75 -5.08
CA LEU A 97 -12.33 -3.95 -4.13
C LEU A 97 -11.82 -4.23 -2.71
N HIS A 98 -10.81 -5.09 -2.56
CA HIS A 98 -10.17 -5.33 -1.26
C HIS A 98 -9.58 -4.05 -0.67
N CYS A 99 -8.89 -3.24 -1.49
CA CYS A 99 -8.35 -1.96 -1.08
C CYS A 99 -9.45 -0.99 -0.61
N LEU A 100 -10.56 -0.92 -1.35
CA LEU A 100 -11.72 -0.08 -0.96
C LEU A 100 -12.32 -0.55 0.37
N GLN A 101 -12.50 -1.86 0.56
CA GLN A 101 -13.01 -2.40 1.82
C GLN A 101 -12.14 -1.96 3.00
N MET A 102 -10.82 -2.14 2.90
CA MET A 102 -9.88 -1.77 3.97
C MET A 102 -9.92 -0.27 4.30
N LEU A 103 -10.08 0.59 3.27
CA LEU A 103 -10.20 2.03 3.46
C LEU A 103 -11.54 2.42 4.12
N VAL A 104 -12.65 1.77 3.74
CA VAL A 104 -13.96 1.98 4.36
C VAL A 104 -13.92 1.58 5.83
N GLU A 105 -13.39 0.38 6.15
CA GLU A 105 -13.24 -0.10 7.52
C GLU A 105 -12.40 0.86 8.36
N GLN A 106 -11.31 1.40 7.80
CA GLN A 106 -10.49 2.38 8.49
C GLN A 106 -11.22 3.69 8.77
N VAL A 107 -11.93 4.25 7.77
CA VAL A 107 -12.69 5.50 7.94
C VAL A 107 -13.75 5.31 9.01
N MET A 108 -14.44 4.18 9.02
CA MET A 108 -15.42 3.86 10.06
C MET A 108 -14.77 3.68 11.44
N CYS A 109 -13.58 3.09 11.51
CA CYS A 109 -12.85 2.86 12.76
C CYS A 109 -12.29 4.15 13.39
N LYS A 110 -11.85 5.11 12.56
CA LYS A 110 -11.20 6.36 12.98
C LYS A 110 -12.04 7.62 12.79
N ALA A 111 -13.32 7.46 12.46
CA ALA A 111 -14.25 8.49 12.01
C ALA A 111 -13.89 9.91 12.48
N ASP A 112 -13.59 10.78 11.52
CA ASP A 112 -13.38 12.20 11.79
C ASP A 112 -14.73 12.88 11.97
N GLU A 113 -15.03 13.27 13.21
CA GLU A 113 -16.30 13.88 13.59
C GLU A 113 -16.34 15.40 13.40
N THR A 114 -15.28 15.99 12.84
CA THR A 114 -15.23 17.44 12.58
C THR A 114 -16.31 17.84 11.56
N PRO A 115 -17.25 18.75 11.91
CA PRO A 115 -18.31 19.13 10.99
C PRO A 115 -17.78 19.85 9.75
N LEU A 116 -17.97 19.26 8.57
CA LEU A 116 -17.73 19.91 7.28
C LEU A 116 -18.87 20.88 6.98
N THR A 117 -18.62 22.18 7.13
CA THR A 117 -19.60 23.22 6.78
C THR A 117 -19.81 23.30 5.27
N MET A 118 -20.95 23.86 4.83
CA MET A 118 -21.30 24.01 3.41
C MET A 118 -21.42 25.49 3.05
N TYR A 119 -21.07 25.86 1.82
CA TYR A 119 -21.29 27.20 1.28
C TYR A 119 -21.78 27.16 -0.16
N TRP A 120 -22.44 28.23 -0.59
CA TRP A 120 -22.94 28.38 -1.95
C TRP A 120 -21.81 28.85 -2.87
N PHE A 121 -21.60 28.16 -4.00
CA PHE A 121 -20.75 28.69 -5.05
C PHE A 121 -21.53 29.70 -5.90
N ASN A 122 -20.86 30.76 -6.35
CA ASN A 122 -21.51 31.81 -7.15
C ASN A 122 -22.11 31.32 -8.49
N GLU A 123 -21.60 30.21 -9.03
CA GLU A 123 -21.94 29.68 -10.36
C GLU A 123 -22.57 28.27 -10.29
N SER A 124 -22.93 27.79 -9.09
CA SER A 124 -23.54 26.47 -8.91
C SER A 124 -24.86 26.58 -8.18
N ILE A 125 -25.85 25.82 -8.64
CA ILE A 125 -27.11 25.61 -7.92
C ILE A 125 -26.96 24.65 -6.73
N LEU A 126 -25.85 23.90 -6.66
CA LEU A 126 -25.51 23.01 -5.56
C LEU A 126 -24.46 23.65 -4.65
N PRO A 127 -24.59 23.53 -3.31
CA PRO A 127 -23.57 23.99 -2.39
C PRO A 127 -22.34 23.08 -2.47
N GLY A 128 -21.20 23.57 -1.98
CA GLY A 128 -19.99 22.80 -1.80
C GLY A 128 -19.55 22.73 -0.35
N GLY A 129 -18.75 21.71 -0.04
CA GLY A 129 -18.12 21.57 1.27
C GLY A 129 -16.98 22.57 1.46
N ASN A 130 -16.94 23.19 2.64
CA ASN A 130 -15.84 24.01 3.11
C ASN A 130 -14.69 23.12 3.60
N ARG A 131 -13.66 22.96 2.78
CA ARG A 131 -12.56 22.01 3.02
C ARG A 131 -11.42 22.58 3.90
N THR A 132 -11.60 23.74 4.52
CA THR A 132 -10.62 24.35 5.45
C THR A 132 -10.89 24.03 6.92
N ILE A 133 -11.65 22.95 7.18
CA ILE A 133 -11.93 22.50 8.54
C ILE A 133 -10.66 22.05 9.26
N ALA A 134 -10.63 22.25 10.57
CA ALA A 134 -9.49 21.88 11.40
C ALA A 134 -9.47 20.38 11.63
N HIS A 135 -8.32 19.75 11.40
CA HIS A 135 -8.10 18.33 11.68
C HIS A 135 -6.88 18.17 12.59
N GLU A 136 -6.85 17.12 13.40
CA GLU A 136 -5.64 16.74 14.12
C GLU A 136 -4.76 15.85 13.22
N CYS A 137 -3.57 16.35 12.88
CA CYS A 137 -2.62 15.64 12.05
C CYS A 137 -1.49 15.04 12.89
N VAL A 138 -1.08 13.82 12.56
CA VAL A 138 0.15 13.23 13.09
C VAL A 138 1.38 13.98 12.58
N ASN A 139 2.44 14.01 13.38
CA ASN A 139 3.74 14.50 12.93
C ASN A 139 4.39 13.46 12.00
N TRP A 140 4.38 13.74 10.70
CA TRP A 140 4.91 12.86 9.66
C TRP A 140 6.41 12.60 9.78
N ASP A 141 7.21 13.60 10.09
CA ASP A 141 8.67 13.45 10.20
C ASP A 141 9.04 12.45 11.28
N ARG A 142 8.41 12.57 12.47
CA ARG A 142 8.60 11.61 13.56
C ARG A 142 8.16 10.21 13.20
N LEU A 143 7.08 10.07 12.42
CA LEU A 143 6.60 8.78 11.96
C LEU A 143 7.62 8.13 11.02
N LEU A 144 8.13 8.89 10.04
CA LEU A 144 9.13 8.42 9.08
C LEU A 144 10.45 8.06 9.76
N GLU A 145 10.91 8.85 10.74
CA GLU A 145 12.08 8.50 11.56
C GLU A 145 11.93 7.14 12.27
N GLY A 146 10.72 6.84 12.76
CA GLY A 146 10.41 5.55 13.36
C GLY A 146 10.39 4.42 12.33
N MET A 147 9.81 4.66 11.15
CA MET A 147 9.75 3.68 10.07
C MET A 147 11.13 3.37 9.51
N GLU A 148 12.00 4.37 9.36
CA GLU A 148 13.36 4.20 8.85
C GLU A 148 14.18 3.21 9.70
N LYS A 149 14.00 3.24 11.02
CA LYS A 149 14.69 2.34 11.95
C LYS A 149 14.25 0.88 11.85
N ASN A 150 13.02 0.64 11.39
CA ASN A 150 12.39 -0.67 11.42
C ASN A 150 12.06 -1.22 10.02
N LYS A 151 12.37 -0.48 8.94
CA LYS A 151 12.00 -0.90 7.59
C LYS A 151 12.70 -2.20 7.22
N VAL A 152 11.99 -3.04 6.48
CA VAL A 152 12.52 -4.28 5.93
C VAL A 152 12.48 -4.18 4.42
N ASP A 153 13.60 -4.43 3.75
CA ASP A 153 13.60 -4.58 2.29
C ASP A 153 13.11 -6.00 1.94
N PRO A 154 11.87 -6.16 1.43
CA PRO A 154 11.32 -7.47 1.10
C PRO A 154 12.10 -8.15 -0.02
N PHE A 155 12.88 -7.40 -0.81
CA PHE A 155 13.71 -7.92 -1.89
C PHE A 155 15.07 -8.46 -1.43
N THR A 156 15.33 -8.50 -0.13
CA THR A 156 16.51 -9.15 0.43
C THR A 156 16.44 -10.66 0.13
N PRO A 157 17.42 -11.24 -0.61
CA PRO A 157 17.40 -12.67 -0.93
C PRO A 157 17.32 -13.54 0.32
N GLY A 158 16.46 -14.55 0.30
CA GLY A 158 16.29 -15.50 1.41
C GLY A 158 15.55 -14.96 2.63
N LEU A 159 15.11 -13.69 2.64
CA LEU A 159 14.33 -13.12 3.72
C LEU A 159 12.93 -13.77 3.82
N LEU A 160 12.25 -13.85 2.68
CA LEU A 160 10.91 -14.44 2.57
C LEU A 160 11.04 -15.86 1.99
N VAL A 161 10.74 -16.86 2.81
CA VAL A 161 10.75 -18.28 2.42
C VAL A 161 9.38 -18.87 2.71
N HIS A 162 8.62 -19.15 1.66
CA HIS A 162 7.32 -19.80 1.79
C HIS A 162 7.52 -21.27 2.20
N PRO A 163 6.80 -21.78 3.22
CA PRO A 163 7.00 -23.15 3.72
C PRO A 163 6.81 -24.24 2.65
N LYS A 164 5.92 -24.01 1.69
CA LYS A 164 5.62 -24.94 0.58
C LYS A 164 6.42 -24.70 -0.70
N PHE A 165 6.75 -23.44 -0.99
CA PHE A 165 7.26 -23.03 -2.32
C PHE A 165 8.73 -22.60 -2.28
N GLY A 166 9.30 -22.40 -1.09
CA GLY A 166 10.68 -21.98 -0.90
C GLY A 166 10.88 -20.46 -0.99
N PRO A 167 12.10 -20.00 -1.27
CA PRO A 167 12.43 -18.58 -1.36
C PRO A 167 11.51 -17.84 -2.35
N VAL A 168 10.90 -16.75 -1.91
CA VAL A 168 9.97 -15.94 -2.74
C VAL A 168 10.75 -15.11 -3.75
N LEU A 169 11.90 -14.56 -3.36
CA LEU A 169 12.77 -13.74 -4.20
C LEU A 169 14.22 -14.26 -4.13
N PRO A 170 14.52 -15.41 -4.77
CA PRO A 170 15.86 -16.01 -4.73
C PRO A 170 16.94 -15.06 -5.27
N ASN A 171 16.61 -14.26 -6.28
CA ASN A 171 17.49 -13.27 -6.92
C ASN A 171 17.18 -11.83 -6.50
N GLY A 172 16.48 -11.64 -5.37
CA GLY A 172 16.05 -10.34 -4.88
C GLY A 172 15.25 -9.56 -5.93
N ARG A 173 15.61 -8.30 -6.18
CA ARG A 173 14.96 -7.41 -7.17
C ARG A 173 15.02 -7.90 -8.61
N GLN A 174 15.91 -8.83 -8.93
CA GLN A 174 16.02 -9.41 -10.28
C GLN A 174 15.13 -10.65 -10.46
N THR A 175 14.45 -11.10 -9.40
CA THR A 175 13.47 -12.19 -9.50
C THR A 175 12.31 -11.76 -10.39
N GLN A 176 12.06 -12.51 -11.46
CA GLN A 176 10.85 -12.35 -12.26
C GLN A 176 9.73 -13.17 -11.61
N LEU A 177 8.62 -12.51 -11.32
CA LEU A 177 7.38 -13.14 -10.87
C LEU A 177 6.39 -13.05 -12.03
N ASP A 178 5.69 -14.15 -12.32
CA ASP A 178 4.72 -14.23 -13.43
C ASP A 178 3.51 -13.30 -13.25
N ASN A 179 3.38 -12.61 -12.11
CA ASN A 179 2.24 -11.78 -11.79
C ASN A 179 2.64 -10.34 -11.42
N ARG A 180 2.13 -9.38 -12.21
CA ARG A 180 2.37 -7.95 -12.05
C ARG A 180 1.35 -7.24 -11.14
N ILE A 181 0.28 -7.92 -10.75
CA ILE A 181 -0.86 -7.39 -9.97
C ILE A 181 -0.69 -7.64 -8.46
N GLY A 182 0.22 -8.54 -8.06
CA GLY A 182 0.61 -8.78 -6.67
C GLY A 182 -0.14 -9.93 -5.98
N TYR A 183 -0.80 -10.82 -6.74
CA TYR A 183 -1.40 -12.05 -6.22
C TYR A 183 -1.39 -13.16 -7.27
N VAL A 184 -0.80 -14.32 -6.96
CA VAL A 184 -0.70 -15.46 -7.88
C VAL A 184 -1.80 -16.49 -7.59
N LYS A 185 -2.78 -16.63 -8.48
CA LYS A 185 -3.70 -17.78 -8.48
C LYS A 185 -2.92 -19.04 -8.90
N HIS A 186 -3.19 -20.18 -8.27
CA HIS A 186 -2.59 -21.48 -8.60
C HIS A 186 -1.04 -21.53 -8.60
N ALA A 187 -0.40 -20.87 -7.65
CA ALA A 187 1.07 -20.80 -7.55
C ALA A 187 1.74 -22.19 -7.70
N THR A 188 2.59 -22.31 -8.71
CA THR A 188 3.55 -23.41 -8.86
C THR A 188 4.86 -23.05 -8.14
N PRO A 189 5.63 -24.02 -7.65
CA PRO A 189 6.98 -23.75 -7.16
C PRO A 189 7.80 -23.06 -8.26
N LEU A 190 8.59 -22.05 -7.90
CA LEU A 190 9.54 -21.43 -8.84
C LEU A 190 10.45 -22.51 -9.45
N ASP A 191 10.60 -22.49 -10.77
CA ASP A 191 11.55 -23.35 -11.46
C ASP A 191 12.99 -22.91 -11.10
N ARG A 192 13.60 -23.63 -10.16
CA ARG A 192 14.96 -23.36 -9.69
C ARG A 192 16.05 -23.71 -10.69
N THR A 193 15.71 -24.33 -11.83
CA THR A 193 16.64 -24.56 -12.94
C THR A 193 16.69 -23.37 -13.89
N GLN A 194 15.58 -22.63 -14.00
CA GLN A 194 15.46 -21.39 -14.77
C GLN A 194 15.87 -20.15 -13.96
N TRP A 195 15.67 -20.17 -12.65
CA TRP A 195 15.94 -19.07 -11.71
C TRP A 195 16.85 -19.55 -10.55
N PRO A 196 18.15 -19.79 -10.80
CA PRO A 196 19.09 -20.26 -9.78
C PRO A 196 19.27 -19.26 -8.63
#